data_AF-A0A7X7IJN6-F1
#
_entry.id   AF-A0A7X7IJN6-F1
#
_cell.length_a   1.000
_cell.length_b   1.000
_cell.length_c   1.000
_cell.angle_alpha   90.00
_cell.angle_beta   90.00
_cell.angle_gamma   90.00
#
_symmetry.space_group_name_H-M   'P 1'
#
loop_
_entity.id
_entity.type
_entity.pdbx_description
1 polymer ?
#
loop_
_entity_poly.entity_id
_entity_poly.type
_entity_poly.pdbx_seq_one_letter_code
_entity_poly.pdbx_strand_id
1 'polypeptide(L)'
;MAFNNIIKISVRNLVEYVLRSGDIDTGFASASRALEGAYAHRKIQKSYAGRYTPEVTLSWIVENPDITLEIRGRADGIIDENSAIVLDEIKTTTGSLEQIDEESHPLFWAQARCYAFIYAQQNKLPGIQVQLTYYQLEDQETKIFRKYFSFDQLKEFFDDLIQRYLYWARKIRDWNDLRDTTIKQVEFPFSSYRPGQRELAVSVYRSLLQEKCLFAQAPTGIGKTLATLFPAVKALGEDHIEKIFYLTARNTAAGLAEDTLERLRAAGLRFKAVTLTAKEKICFKDTCDCRPESCEFAKGHFDRVKDAIEDIFEHDALTRPIIETFARKHRVCPFEFALDLSLWADAVIGDYNYVFDPKVCLKRFFSEVTGRYVFLVDEAHNLVDRAREMFSAELTRQVFHDLRTKIKLHQPKIAAALGKINRAWGEMKKLCESSFQERGFFVQKEPCKLLMPSIRQFIKVAEAWLVKNEPADFGEDLLALYFQALDYVRVSETYDSHFATYIEPHGKDLRLKLFCLDPSNLLCEAIERSRSAIFFSATLTPLDYFKNIL
;
A
#
# COMPACT_ATOMS: atom_id res chain seq x y z
N MET A 1 -12.63 35.03 14.37
CA MET A 1 -11.43 34.93 13.51
C MET A 1 -11.51 33.56 12.85
N ALA A 2 -11.67 33.55 11.52
CA ALA A 2 -12.02 32.37 10.76
C ALA A 2 -10.95 31.28 10.93
N PHE A 3 -11.36 30.07 11.28
CA PHE A 3 -10.52 28.89 11.11
C PHE A 3 -10.27 28.79 9.60
N ASN A 4 -9.07 29.14 9.13
CA ASN A 4 -8.64 28.76 7.79
C ASN A 4 -8.57 27.23 7.81
N ASN A 5 -9.62 26.56 7.30
CA ASN A 5 -9.62 25.12 7.09
C ASN A 5 -8.60 24.83 5.99
N ILE A 6 -7.37 24.51 6.42
CA ILE A 6 -6.27 24.14 5.53
C ILE A 6 -6.48 22.70 5.09
N ILE A 7 -6.78 22.49 3.81
CA ILE A 7 -6.79 21.15 3.22
C ILE A 7 -5.39 20.85 2.72
N LYS A 8 -4.80 19.77 3.23
CA LYS A 8 -3.48 19.30 2.83
C LYS A 8 -3.63 18.23 1.76
N ILE A 9 -2.90 18.38 0.65
CA ILE A 9 -2.85 17.39 -0.42
C ILE A 9 -1.42 17.23 -0.95
N SER A 10 -1.04 16.00 -1.31
CA SER A 10 0.21 15.76 -2.00
C SER A 10 0.10 16.11 -3.49
N VAL A 11 1.19 16.57 -4.11
CA VAL A 11 1.23 16.81 -5.57
C VAL A 11 0.81 15.55 -6.34
N ARG A 12 1.25 14.38 -5.89
CA ARG A 12 0.87 13.09 -6.47
C ARG A 12 -0.64 12.87 -6.43
N ASN A 13 -1.27 13.01 -5.26
CA ASN A 13 -2.71 12.81 -5.11
C ASN A 13 -3.52 13.85 -5.90
N LEU A 14 -3.03 15.10 -6.00
CA LEU A 14 -3.65 16.14 -6.81
C LEU A 14 -3.65 15.76 -8.29
N VAL A 15 -2.49 15.36 -8.81
CA VAL A 15 -2.33 14.96 -10.22
C VAL A 15 -3.11 13.67 -10.52
N GLU A 16 -3.01 12.66 -9.66
CA GLU A 16 -3.77 11.41 -9.81
C GLU A 16 -5.28 11.64 -9.71
N TYR A 17 -5.77 12.58 -8.89
CA TYR A 17 -7.20 12.86 -8.82
C TYR A 17 -7.72 13.59 -10.07
N VAL A 18 -6.94 14.55 -10.61
CA VAL A 18 -7.41 15.43 -11.69
C VAL A 18 -7.15 14.86 -13.08
N LEU A 19 -6.02 14.17 -13.28
CA LEU A 19 -5.52 13.78 -14.60
C LEU A 19 -5.46 12.28 -14.85
N ARG A 20 -5.76 11.42 -13.86
CA ARG A 20 -5.68 9.96 -14.05
C ARG A 20 -6.79 9.51 -14.99
N SER A 21 -6.40 8.80 -16.03
CA SER A 21 -7.28 8.33 -17.11
C SER A 21 -6.82 6.94 -17.59
N GLY A 22 -7.68 6.25 -18.32
CA GLY A 22 -7.41 4.96 -18.93
C GLY A 22 -7.82 3.76 -18.08
N ASP A 23 -7.21 2.62 -18.40
CA ASP A 23 -7.58 1.32 -17.85
C ASP A 23 -6.89 1.03 -16.52
N ILE A 24 -7.44 0.11 -15.72
CA ILE A 24 -6.64 -0.56 -14.70
C ILE A 24 -5.61 -1.41 -15.44
N ASP A 25 -4.40 -0.87 -15.55
CA ASP A 25 -3.27 -1.64 -15.97
C ASP A 25 -2.73 -2.42 -14.76
N THR A 26 -3.18 -3.68 -14.60
CA THR A 26 -2.48 -4.64 -13.74
C THR A 26 -1.22 -5.19 -14.40
N GLY A 27 -0.74 -4.53 -15.47
CA GLY A 27 0.56 -4.74 -16.07
C GLY A 27 1.59 -4.94 -14.98
N PHE A 28 2.38 -5.99 -15.18
CA PHE A 28 3.35 -6.46 -14.22
C PHE A 28 4.25 -5.31 -13.75
N ALA A 29 4.01 -4.86 -12.53
CA ALA A 29 4.64 -3.68 -11.99
C ALA A 29 5.66 -4.16 -10.95
N SER A 30 6.89 -4.44 -11.40
CA SER A 30 7.95 -5.12 -10.64
C SER A 30 7.99 -4.79 -9.14
N ALA A 31 8.05 -5.84 -8.31
CA ALA A 31 8.05 -5.74 -6.86
C ALA A 31 9.37 -5.22 -6.28
N SER A 32 10.47 -5.24 -7.04
CA SER A 32 11.79 -4.81 -6.59
C SER A 32 11.97 -3.28 -6.55
N ARG A 33 11.00 -2.52 -7.09
CA ARG A 33 11.14 -1.07 -7.34
C ARG A 33 11.46 -0.20 -6.14
N ALA A 34 11.09 -0.59 -4.91
CA ALA A 34 11.28 0.28 -3.74
C ALA A 34 12.75 0.28 -3.24
N LEU A 35 13.33 -0.90 -3.02
CA LEU A 35 14.69 -1.05 -2.46
C LEU A 35 15.75 -0.82 -3.52
N GLU A 36 15.57 -1.39 -4.71
CA GLU A 36 16.42 -1.14 -5.87
C GLU A 36 16.25 0.28 -6.40
N GLY A 37 15.05 0.87 -6.25
CA GLY A 37 14.78 2.28 -6.57
C GLY A 37 15.57 3.25 -5.71
N ALA A 38 15.58 3.06 -4.39
CA ALA A 38 16.37 3.92 -3.50
C ALA A 38 17.88 3.82 -3.81
N TYR A 39 18.38 2.63 -4.15
CA TYR A 39 19.77 2.47 -4.59
C TYR A 39 20.03 3.18 -5.93
N ALA A 40 19.14 3.03 -6.91
CA ALA A 40 19.23 3.70 -8.21
C ALA A 40 19.22 5.22 -8.08
N HIS A 41 18.32 5.78 -7.26
CA HIS A 41 18.26 7.21 -6.98
C HIS A 41 19.60 7.69 -6.42
N ARG A 42 20.14 7.02 -5.39
CA ARG A 42 21.46 7.37 -4.82
C ARG A 42 22.59 7.29 -5.83
N LYS A 43 22.53 6.35 -6.77
CA LYS A 43 23.56 6.18 -7.81
C LYS A 43 23.51 7.32 -8.83
N ILE A 44 22.32 7.69 -9.29
CA ILE A 44 22.10 8.82 -10.21
C ILE A 44 22.48 10.12 -9.52
N GLN A 45 22.04 10.34 -8.29
CA GLN A 45 22.40 11.52 -7.49
C GLN A 45 23.92 11.72 -7.38
N LYS A 46 24.67 10.62 -7.21
CA LYS A 46 26.15 10.64 -7.13
C LYS A 46 26.82 10.93 -8.48
N SER A 47 26.20 10.64 -9.62
CA SER A 47 26.82 10.85 -10.94
C SER A 47 27.00 12.34 -11.27
N TYR A 48 26.21 13.22 -10.66
CA TYR A 48 26.23 14.67 -10.86
C TYR A 48 27.26 15.43 -9.97
N ALA A 49 28.23 14.72 -9.38
CA ALA A 49 29.44 15.29 -8.76
C ALA A 49 29.20 16.46 -7.77
N GLY A 50 28.13 16.40 -6.98
CA GLY A 50 27.80 17.40 -5.96
C GLY A 50 26.96 18.60 -6.45
N ARG A 51 26.57 18.63 -7.72
CA ARG A 51 25.63 19.63 -8.29
C ARG A 51 24.16 19.25 -8.13
N TYR A 52 23.89 18.14 -7.45
CA TYR A 52 22.56 17.57 -7.29
C TYR A 52 22.12 17.73 -5.83
N THR A 53 21.00 18.41 -5.63
CA THR A 53 20.34 18.48 -4.33
C THR A 53 19.23 17.44 -4.28
N PRO A 54 19.40 16.33 -3.54
CA PRO A 54 18.42 15.26 -3.50
C PRO A 54 17.26 15.56 -2.54
N GLU A 55 16.11 14.93 -2.78
CA GLU A 55 14.97 14.87 -1.85
C GLU A 55 14.46 16.26 -1.40
N VAL A 56 14.21 17.14 -2.37
CA VAL A 56 13.80 18.52 -2.09
C VAL A 56 12.32 18.55 -1.72
N THR A 57 12.03 18.88 -0.46
CA THR A 57 10.65 19.09 0.01
C THR A 57 10.12 20.42 -0.50
N LEU A 58 8.98 20.37 -1.18
CA LEU A 58 8.31 21.52 -1.76
C LEU A 58 6.92 21.67 -1.12
N SER A 59 6.54 22.90 -0.80
CA SER A 59 5.23 23.25 -0.27
C SER A 59 4.76 24.57 -0.88
N TRP A 60 3.50 24.61 -1.29
CA TRP A 60 2.86 25.81 -1.79
C TRP A 60 1.45 25.95 -1.21
N ILE A 61 1.12 27.16 -0.78
CA ILE A 61 -0.18 27.48 -0.22
C ILE A 61 -0.95 28.30 -1.25
N VAL A 62 -2.11 27.79 -1.65
CA VAL A 62 -3.07 28.52 -2.48
C VAL A 62 -4.17 29.04 -1.57
N GLU A 63 -4.22 30.35 -1.43
CA GLU A 63 -5.28 31.05 -0.72
C GLU A 63 -6.46 31.27 -1.68
N ASN A 64 -7.62 30.76 -1.29
CA ASN A 64 -8.90 31.04 -1.93
C ASN A 64 -9.84 31.62 -0.87
N PRO A 65 -10.78 32.53 -1.20
CA PRO A 65 -11.71 33.10 -0.22
C PRO A 65 -12.41 32.08 0.68
N ASP A 66 -12.64 30.87 0.16
CA ASP A 66 -13.39 29.81 0.82
C ASP A 66 -12.52 28.77 1.54
N ILE A 67 -11.29 28.52 1.05
CA ILE A 67 -10.44 27.38 1.43
C ILE A 67 -8.97 27.75 1.27
N THR A 68 -8.14 27.32 2.21
CA THR A 68 -6.68 27.32 2.03
C THR A 68 -6.23 25.93 1.60
N LEU A 69 -5.61 25.80 0.43
CA LEU A 69 -5.04 24.54 -0.04
C LEU A 69 -3.53 24.55 0.22
N GLU A 70 -3.04 23.57 0.96
CA GLU A 70 -1.61 23.34 1.12
C GLU A 70 -1.19 22.13 0.30
N ILE A 71 -0.39 22.40 -0.72
CA ILE A 71 0.08 21.39 -1.67
C ILE A 71 1.53 21.09 -1.37
N ARG A 72 1.82 19.83 -1.04
CA ARG A 72 3.16 19.39 -0.65
C ARG A 72 3.66 18.26 -1.54
N GLY A 73 4.97 18.14 -1.65
CA GLY A 73 5.57 16.93 -2.19
C GLY A 73 7.07 16.97 -2.10
N ARG A 74 7.70 15.93 -2.62
CA ARG A 74 9.15 15.78 -2.61
C ARG A 74 9.59 15.53 -4.04
N ALA A 75 10.36 16.47 -4.58
CA ALA A 75 11.06 16.26 -5.84
C ALA A 75 12.28 15.37 -5.60
N ASP A 76 12.57 14.47 -6.53
CA ASP A 76 13.73 13.55 -6.40
C ASP A 76 15.05 14.32 -6.37
N GLY A 77 15.16 15.40 -7.14
CA GLY A 77 16.16 16.43 -6.88
C GLY A 77 16.20 17.60 -7.85
N ILE A 78 17.15 18.48 -7.57
CA ILE A 78 17.43 19.68 -8.35
C ILE A 78 18.90 19.66 -8.79
N ILE A 79 19.14 19.81 -10.07
CA ILE A 79 20.47 19.88 -10.69
C ILE A 79 20.79 21.35 -10.97
N ASP A 80 21.91 21.81 -10.43
CA ASP A 80 22.47 23.12 -10.75
C ASP A 80 23.52 22.97 -11.86
N GLU A 81 23.17 23.39 -13.07
CA GLU A 81 24.07 23.36 -14.22
C GLU A 81 24.67 24.73 -14.55
N ASN A 82 25.08 25.53 -13.54
CA ASN A 82 25.77 26.85 -13.65
C ASN A 82 25.05 27.97 -14.44
N SER A 83 24.11 27.62 -15.32
CA SER A 83 23.48 28.43 -16.36
C SER A 83 21.98 28.12 -16.48
N ALA A 84 21.54 26.98 -15.96
CA ALA A 84 20.13 26.59 -15.87
C ALA A 84 19.92 25.73 -14.61
N ILE A 85 18.76 25.91 -13.98
CA ILE A 85 18.27 25.00 -12.96
C ILE A 85 17.42 23.92 -13.62
N VAL A 86 17.65 22.67 -13.24
CA VAL A 86 16.90 21.51 -13.73
C VAL A 86 16.23 20.83 -12.56
N LEU A 87 14.92 20.63 -12.65
CA LEU A 87 14.19 19.75 -11.77
C LEU A 87 14.21 18.34 -12.33
N ASP A 88 14.64 17.37 -11.53
CA ASP A 88 14.78 15.97 -11.92
C ASP A 88 13.79 15.11 -11.13
N GLU A 89 13.02 14.31 -11.86
CA GLU A 89 12.12 13.29 -11.33
C GLU A 89 12.57 11.92 -11.85
N ILE A 90 12.95 11.04 -10.95
CA ILE A 90 13.55 9.75 -11.26
C ILE A 90 12.46 8.66 -11.21
N LYS A 91 12.46 7.80 -12.22
CA LYS A 91 11.56 6.64 -12.31
C LYS A 91 12.38 5.39 -12.58
N THR A 92 12.24 4.40 -11.72
CA THR A 92 12.88 3.10 -11.92
C THR A 92 11.95 2.13 -12.63
N THR A 93 12.51 1.42 -13.60
CA THR A 93 11.80 0.41 -14.37
C THR A 93 12.67 -0.84 -14.52
N THR A 94 12.01 -1.99 -14.64
CA THR A 94 12.63 -3.24 -15.08
C THR A 94 12.32 -3.56 -16.55
N GLY A 95 11.38 -2.83 -17.16
CA GLY A 95 11.07 -2.92 -18.58
C GLY A 95 12.10 -2.23 -19.47
N SER A 96 12.05 -2.50 -20.76
CA SER A 96 12.96 -1.91 -21.76
C SER A 96 12.74 -0.40 -21.89
N LEU A 97 13.82 0.37 -21.79
CA LEU A 97 13.81 1.81 -22.04
C LEU A 97 13.47 2.18 -23.49
N GLU A 98 13.61 1.25 -24.44
CA GLU A 98 13.27 1.48 -25.85
C GLU A 98 11.77 1.70 -26.07
N GLN A 99 10.93 1.10 -25.22
CA GLN A 99 9.46 1.17 -25.31
C GLN A 99 8.88 2.39 -24.58
N ILE A 100 9.70 3.09 -23.80
CA ILE A 100 9.29 4.28 -23.06
C ILE A 100 9.57 5.50 -23.91
N ASP A 101 8.53 6.14 -24.38
CA ASP A 101 8.60 7.42 -25.06
C ASP A 101 8.24 8.56 -24.11
N GLU A 102 8.48 9.79 -24.57
CA GLU A 102 8.28 10.99 -23.76
C GLU A 102 6.83 11.13 -23.27
N GLU A 103 5.86 10.63 -24.03
CA GLU A 103 4.43 10.72 -23.74
C GLU A 103 3.87 9.48 -23.03
N SER A 104 4.69 8.45 -22.79
CA SER A 104 4.21 7.17 -22.22
C SER A 104 3.61 7.33 -20.82
N HIS A 105 4.04 8.33 -20.05
CA HIS A 105 3.58 8.55 -18.67
C HIS A 105 3.27 10.03 -18.40
N PRO A 106 2.10 10.53 -18.84
CA PRO A 106 1.73 11.94 -18.69
C PRO A 106 1.60 12.38 -17.23
N LEU A 107 1.27 11.46 -16.32
CA LEU A 107 1.19 11.75 -14.88
C LEU A 107 2.54 12.12 -14.26
N PHE A 108 3.65 11.51 -14.72
CA PHE A 108 4.99 11.86 -14.22
C PHE A 108 5.39 13.26 -14.67
N TRP A 109 5.08 13.63 -15.91
CA TRP A 109 5.25 15.01 -16.38
C TRP A 109 4.41 16.00 -15.59
N ALA A 110 3.15 15.67 -15.32
CA ALA A 110 2.26 16.53 -14.53
C ALA A 110 2.80 16.75 -13.11
N GLN A 111 3.27 15.69 -12.45
CA GLN A 111 3.91 15.77 -11.13
C GLN A 111 5.17 16.65 -11.15
N ALA A 112 6.07 16.41 -12.11
CA ALA A 112 7.30 17.17 -12.25
C ALA A 112 7.05 18.65 -12.57
N ARG A 113 6.03 18.96 -13.39
CA ARG A 113 5.59 20.34 -13.67
C ARG A 113 5.06 21.06 -12.43
N CYS A 114 4.31 20.37 -11.57
CA CYS A 114 3.87 20.93 -10.29
C CYS A 114 5.07 21.26 -9.39
N TYR A 115 6.04 20.35 -9.26
CA TYR A 115 7.27 20.63 -8.51
C TYR A 115 8.06 21.79 -9.10
N ALA A 116 8.14 21.84 -10.43
CA ALA A 116 8.85 22.89 -11.16
C ALA A 116 8.21 24.26 -10.94
N PHE A 117 6.87 24.34 -10.94
CA PHE A 117 6.12 25.55 -10.59
C PHE A 117 6.46 26.02 -9.17
N ILE A 118 6.34 25.14 -8.17
CA ILE A 118 6.57 25.50 -6.76
C ILE A 118 8.01 26.00 -6.58
N TYR A 119 8.99 25.27 -7.13
CA TYR A 119 10.39 25.65 -7.03
C TYR A 119 10.69 26.96 -7.76
N ALA A 120 10.19 27.13 -8.99
CA ALA A 120 10.39 28.35 -9.78
C ALA A 120 9.78 29.58 -9.10
N GLN A 121 8.60 29.43 -8.49
CA GLN A 121 7.93 30.49 -7.74
C GLN A 121 8.71 30.88 -6.47
N GLN A 122 9.20 29.90 -5.70
CA GLN A 122 9.97 30.13 -4.48
C GLN A 122 11.33 30.79 -4.77
N ASN A 123 11.96 30.45 -5.88
CA ASN A 123 13.29 30.96 -6.28
C ASN A 123 13.23 32.10 -7.31
N LYS A 124 12.02 32.58 -7.65
CA LYS A 124 11.77 33.66 -8.62
C LYS A 124 12.45 33.43 -9.99
N LEU A 125 12.34 32.22 -10.50
CA LEU A 125 12.91 31.84 -11.79
C LEU A 125 11.95 32.18 -12.94
N PRO A 126 12.43 32.74 -14.07
CA PRO A 126 11.60 33.04 -15.25
C PRO A 126 11.15 31.76 -15.99
N GLY A 127 11.81 30.64 -15.71
CA GLY A 127 11.49 29.31 -16.22
C GLY A 127 12.52 28.31 -15.69
N ILE A 128 12.23 27.03 -15.89
CA ILE A 128 13.02 25.93 -15.35
C ILE A 128 12.98 24.76 -16.33
N GLN A 129 14.06 23.98 -16.36
CA GLN A 129 14.08 22.76 -17.14
C GLN A 129 13.57 21.61 -16.28
N VAL A 130 12.71 20.79 -16.85
CA VAL A 130 12.13 19.62 -16.20
C VAL A 130 12.67 18.39 -16.90
N GLN A 131 13.22 17.49 -16.10
CA GLN A 131 13.88 16.27 -16.52
C GLN A 131 13.15 15.06 -15.92
N LEU A 132 12.76 14.12 -16.78
CA LEU A 132 12.35 12.79 -16.36
C LEU A 132 13.49 11.82 -16.64
N THR A 133 13.98 11.18 -15.59
CA THR A 133 15.09 10.23 -15.65
C THR A 133 14.56 8.82 -15.43
N TYR A 134 14.52 8.02 -16.49
CA TYR A 134 14.19 6.60 -16.41
C TYR A 134 15.46 5.78 -16.22
N TYR A 135 15.51 5.00 -15.14
CA TYR A 135 16.63 4.12 -14.85
C TYR A 135 16.21 2.66 -14.93
N GLN A 136 16.87 1.91 -15.81
CA GLN A 136 16.64 0.48 -15.94
C GLN A 136 17.51 -0.28 -14.94
N LEU A 137 16.87 -1.00 -14.02
CA LEU A 137 17.56 -1.65 -12.92
C LEU A 137 18.54 -2.76 -13.39
N GLU A 138 18.23 -3.43 -14.50
CA GLU A 138 19.05 -4.54 -15.01
C GLU A 138 20.36 -4.11 -15.67
N ASP A 139 20.26 -3.34 -16.75
CA ASP A 139 21.41 -2.93 -17.56
C ASP A 139 22.08 -1.67 -16.99
N GLN A 140 21.47 -1.09 -15.94
CA GLN A 140 21.90 0.15 -15.31
C GLN A 140 21.98 1.33 -16.30
N GLU A 141 21.20 1.22 -17.37
CA GLU A 141 21.04 2.23 -18.39
C GLU A 141 20.07 3.31 -17.93
N THR A 142 20.24 4.50 -18.49
CA THR A 142 19.42 5.67 -18.15
C THR A 142 18.91 6.32 -19.43
N LYS A 143 17.61 6.56 -19.50
CA LYS A 143 16.97 7.35 -20.56
C LYS A 143 16.44 8.63 -19.96
N ILE A 144 16.81 9.76 -20.55
CA ILE A 144 16.49 11.09 -20.03
C ILE A 144 15.64 11.84 -21.05
N PHE A 145 14.52 12.38 -20.59
CA PHE A 145 13.72 13.34 -21.34
C PHE A 145 13.77 14.69 -20.65
N ARG A 146 13.96 15.76 -21.42
CA ARG A 146 14.17 17.11 -20.87
C ARG A 146 13.39 18.13 -21.67
N LYS A 147 12.57 18.92 -20.97
CA LYS A 147 11.76 20.00 -21.54
C LYS A 147 11.94 21.28 -20.75
N TYR A 148 12.05 22.40 -21.45
CA TYR A 148 12.00 23.72 -20.83
C TYR A 148 10.55 24.17 -20.70
N PHE A 149 10.20 24.69 -19.52
CA PHE A 149 8.93 25.36 -19.30
C PHE A 149 9.18 26.78 -18.78
N SER A 150 8.52 27.75 -19.41
CA SER A 150 8.46 29.11 -18.87
C SER A 150 7.60 29.14 -17.60
N PHE A 151 7.84 30.12 -16.74
CA PHE A 151 7.04 30.31 -15.53
C PHE A 151 5.53 30.44 -15.84
N ASP A 152 5.17 31.18 -16.89
CA ASP A 152 3.77 31.38 -17.27
C ASP A 152 3.09 30.08 -17.69
N GLN A 153 3.77 29.21 -18.44
CA GLN A 153 3.25 27.88 -18.80
C GLN A 153 3.06 26.96 -17.59
N LEU A 154 3.97 27.04 -16.62
CA LEU A 154 3.88 26.27 -15.38
C LEU A 154 2.72 26.77 -14.52
N LYS A 155 2.56 28.09 -14.43
CA LYS A 155 1.49 28.74 -13.69
C LYS A 155 0.13 28.43 -14.29
N GLU A 156 -0.06 28.59 -15.60
CA GLU A 156 -1.32 28.27 -16.28
C GLU A 156 -1.75 26.81 -16.04
N PHE A 157 -0.80 25.89 -16.16
CA PHE A 157 -1.05 24.48 -15.88
C PHE A 157 -1.41 24.20 -14.42
N PHE A 158 -0.66 24.79 -13.49
CA PHE A 158 -0.91 24.62 -12.07
C PHE A 158 -2.29 25.19 -11.70
N ASP A 159 -2.61 26.41 -12.16
CA ASP A 159 -3.88 27.08 -11.88
C ASP A 159 -5.09 26.27 -12.43
N ASP A 160 -4.99 25.67 -13.63
CA ASP A 160 -6.03 24.76 -14.17
C ASP A 160 -6.23 23.53 -13.28
N LEU A 161 -5.14 22.89 -12.82
CA LEU A 161 -5.22 21.76 -11.90
C LEU A 161 -5.91 22.14 -10.59
N ILE A 162 -5.54 23.29 -10.03
CA ILE A 162 -6.14 23.79 -8.79
C ILE A 162 -7.61 24.08 -9.01
N GLN A 163 -7.99 24.73 -10.10
CA GLN A 163 -9.39 25.06 -10.39
C GLN A 163 -10.27 23.80 -10.45
N ARG A 164 -9.79 22.74 -11.10
CA ARG A 164 -10.49 21.45 -11.18
C ARG A 164 -10.61 20.76 -9.81
N TYR A 165 -9.56 20.86 -9.00
CA TYR A 165 -9.54 20.26 -7.66
C TYR A 165 -10.35 21.04 -6.62
N LEU A 166 -10.44 22.38 -6.75
CA LEU A 166 -11.14 23.25 -5.80
C LEU A 166 -12.61 22.85 -5.60
N TYR A 167 -13.28 22.37 -6.64
CA TYR A 167 -14.65 21.86 -6.51
C TYR A 167 -14.72 20.68 -5.53
N TRP A 168 -13.83 19.71 -5.66
CA TRP A 168 -13.75 18.56 -4.76
C TRP A 168 -13.28 18.96 -3.36
N ALA A 169 -12.31 19.86 -3.27
CA ALA A 169 -11.83 20.41 -2.01
C ALA A 169 -12.97 21.05 -1.19
N ARG A 170 -13.90 21.77 -1.83
CA ARG A 170 -15.11 22.31 -1.18
C ARG A 170 -15.99 21.22 -0.60
N LYS A 171 -16.26 20.15 -1.35
CA LYS A 171 -17.02 19.00 -0.83
C LYS A 171 -16.34 18.36 0.39
N ILE A 172 -15.01 18.23 0.37
CA ILE A 172 -14.26 17.68 1.51
C ILE A 172 -14.33 18.60 2.71
N ARG A 173 -14.17 19.91 2.53
CA ARG A 173 -14.32 20.88 3.64
C ARG A 173 -15.71 20.77 4.26
N ASP A 174 -16.74 20.84 3.44
CA ASP A 174 -18.14 20.81 3.90
C ASP A 174 -18.43 19.49 4.63
N TRP A 175 -17.86 18.38 4.14
CA TRP A 175 -17.90 17.09 4.82
C TRP A 175 -17.19 17.12 6.17
N ASN A 176 -15.95 17.63 6.23
CA ASN A 176 -15.19 17.69 7.48
C ASN A 176 -15.90 18.55 8.54
N ASP A 177 -16.46 19.70 8.14
CA ASP A 177 -17.20 20.58 9.04
C ASP A 177 -18.46 19.89 9.59
N LEU A 178 -19.22 19.21 8.71
CA LEU A 178 -20.39 18.42 9.11
C LEU A 178 -20.01 17.27 10.04
N ARG A 179 -19.00 16.48 9.64
CA ARG A 179 -18.47 15.35 10.40
C ARG A 179 -18.03 15.80 11.79
N ASP A 180 -17.16 16.80 11.88
CA ASP A 180 -16.59 17.25 13.16
C ASP A 180 -17.67 17.84 14.08
N THR A 181 -18.65 18.55 13.52
CA THR A 181 -19.81 19.05 14.27
C THR A 181 -20.64 17.89 14.85
N THR A 182 -20.96 16.89 14.03
CA THR A 182 -21.74 15.73 14.49
C THR A 182 -20.95 14.83 15.45
N ILE A 183 -19.63 14.70 15.27
CA ILE A 183 -18.75 13.98 16.21
C ILE A 183 -18.78 14.66 17.57
N LYS A 184 -18.75 15.99 17.65
CA LYS A 184 -18.82 16.71 18.93
C LYS A 184 -20.16 16.49 19.62
N GLN A 185 -21.26 16.48 18.86
CA GLN A 185 -22.62 16.33 19.37
C GLN A 185 -23.00 14.89 19.74
N VAL A 186 -22.49 13.87 19.03
CA VAL A 186 -22.94 12.49 19.23
C VAL A 186 -22.63 12.02 20.65
N GLU A 187 -23.65 11.54 21.35
CA GLU A 187 -23.47 10.95 22.67
C GLU A 187 -23.21 9.45 22.58
N PHE A 188 -22.86 8.84 23.71
CA PHE A 188 -22.75 7.40 23.78
C PHE A 188 -24.13 6.77 23.47
N PRO A 189 -24.26 5.82 22.53
CA PRO A 189 -25.54 5.37 21.99
C PRO A 189 -26.38 4.51 22.95
N PHE A 190 -25.95 4.35 24.20
CA PHE A 190 -26.66 3.61 25.24
C PHE A 190 -26.83 4.48 26.49
N SER A 191 -27.88 4.21 27.26
CA SER A 191 -28.20 4.93 28.50
C SER A 191 -27.09 4.83 29.57
N SER A 192 -26.28 3.78 29.52
CA SER A 192 -25.20 3.54 30.48
C SER A 192 -24.11 2.66 29.89
N TYR A 193 -22.87 2.87 30.33
CA TYR A 193 -21.76 1.95 30.04
C TYR A 193 -21.92 0.63 30.78
N ARG A 194 -21.51 -0.47 30.12
CA ARG A 194 -21.34 -1.76 30.80
C ARG A 194 -20.13 -1.71 31.75
N PRO A 195 -20.06 -2.57 32.78
CA PRO A 195 -18.90 -2.67 33.66
C PRO A 195 -17.59 -2.85 32.86
N GLY A 196 -16.56 -2.07 33.19
CA GLY A 196 -15.25 -2.04 32.48
C GLY A 196 -15.25 -1.35 31.10
N GLN A 197 -16.41 -1.13 30.48
CA GLN A 197 -16.51 -0.52 29.15
C GLN A 197 -16.07 0.95 29.16
N ARG A 198 -16.46 1.70 30.20
CA ARG A 198 -16.07 3.11 30.38
C ARG A 198 -14.57 3.25 30.63
N GLU A 199 -14.01 2.36 31.44
CA GLU A 199 -12.58 2.35 31.75
C GLU A 199 -11.74 2.09 30.50
N LEU A 200 -12.17 1.13 29.67
CA LEU A 200 -11.56 0.89 28.36
C LEU A 200 -11.66 2.13 27.47
N ALA A 201 -12.84 2.74 27.34
CA ALA A 201 -13.00 3.92 26.49
C ALA A 201 -12.14 5.10 26.92
N VAL A 202 -12.05 5.37 28.24
CA VAL A 202 -11.19 6.42 28.79
C VAL A 202 -9.72 6.12 28.54
N SER A 203 -9.30 4.87 28.72
CA SER A 203 -7.92 4.45 28.49
C SER A 203 -7.53 4.58 27.01
N VAL A 204 -8.42 4.17 26.10
CA VAL A 204 -8.22 4.33 24.65
C VAL A 204 -8.05 5.81 24.32
N TYR A 205 -9.01 6.66 24.70
CA TYR A 205 -8.96 8.09 24.41
C TYR A 205 -7.67 8.74 24.94
N ARG A 206 -7.26 8.43 26.19
CA ARG A 206 -6.00 8.92 26.76
C ARG A 206 -4.77 8.45 25.97
N SER A 207 -4.74 7.19 25.54
CA SER A 207 -3.63 6.66 24.74
C SER A 207 -3.54 7.33 23.36
N LEU A 208 -4.68 7.67 22.74
CA LEU A 208 -4.71 8.42 21.49
C LEU A 208 -4.13 9.84 21.67
N LEU A 209 -4.51 10.53 22.76
CA LEU A 209 -3.99 11.86 23.08
C LEU A 209 -2.48 11.85 23.40
N GLN A 210 -2.00 10.78 24.02
CA GLN A 210 -0.59 10.63 24.40
C GLN A 210 0.28 9.99 23.32
N GLU A 211 -0.31 9.60 22.18
CA GLU A 211 0.42 8.96 21.06
C GLU A 211 1.11 7.66 21.49
N LYS A 212 0.41 6.85 22.31
CA LYS A 212 0.95 5.61 22.89
C LYS A 212 0.24 4.38 22.39
N CYS A 213 0.94 3.24 22.48
CA CYS A 213 0.33 1.93 22.29
C CYS A 213 -0.42 1.47 23.54
N LEU A 214 -1.61 0.90 23.37
CA LEU A 214 -2.42 0.34 24.46
C LEU A 214 -2.69 -1.14 24.19
N PHE A 215 -2.45 -1.97 25.20
CA PHE A 215 -2.88 -3.37 25.22
C PHE A 215 -4.03 -3.53 26.21
N ALA A 216 -5.21 -3.90 25.72
CA ALA A 216 -6.40 -4.04 26.53
C ALA A 216 -6.93 -5.48 26.50
N GLN A 217 -6.81 -6.16 27.63
CA GLN A 217 -7.49 -7.43 27.85
C GLN A 217 -8.93 -7.15 28.32
N ALA A 218 -9.89 -7.58 27.51
CA ALA A 218 -11.31 -7.30 27.75
C ALA A 218 -12.17 -8.51 27.37
N PRO A 219 -13.03 -9.04 28.27
CA PRO A 219 -13.84 -10.21 27.96
C PRO A 219 -14.82 -9.93 26.80
N THR A 220 -15.20 -10.99 26.09
CA THR A 220 -16.24 -10.88 25.06
C THR A 220 -17.55 -10.40 25.68
N GLY A 221 -18.31 -9.59 24.95
CA GLY A 221 -19.60 -9.08 25.43
C GLY A 221 -19.56 -7.79 26.25
N ILE A 222 -18.39 -7.25 26.65
CA ILE A 222 -18.33 -5.93 27.31
C ILE A 222 -18.63 -4.76 26.37
N GLY A 223 -18.68 -5.02 25.06
CA GLY A 223 -18.80 -3.99 24.03
C GLY A 223 -17.46 -3.36 23.65
N LYS A 224 -16.40 -4.18 23.50
CA LYS A 224 -15.04 -3.77 23.10
C LYS A 224 -15.04 -2.85 21.89
N THR A 225 -15.71 -3.27 20.81
CA THR A 225 -15.78 -2.54 19.54
C THR A 225 -16.31 -1.13 19.71
N LEU A 226 -17.41 -0.94 20.45
CA LEU A 226 -17.92 0.41 20.73
C LEU A 226 -16.99 1.17 21.69
N ALA A 227 -16.43 0.51 22.69
CA ALA A 227 -15.53 1.12 23.65
C ALA A 227 -14.19 1.58 23.04
N THR A 228 -13.80 1.05 21.88
CA THR A 228 -12.60 1.47 21.15
C THR A 228 -12.91 2.42 20.00
N LEU A 229 -13.99 2.17 19.23
CA LEU A 229 -14.40 3.04 18.13
C LEU A 229 -14.92 4.39 18.60
N PHE A 230 -15.79 4.45 19.60
CA PHE A 230 -16.38 5.70 20.06
C PHE A 230 -15.34 6.74 20.51
N PRO A 231 -14.36 6.42 21.40
CA PRO A 231 -13.32 7.38 21.76
C PRO A 231 -12.40 7.73 20.59
N ALA A 232 -12.15 6.82 19.65
CA ALA A 232 -11.37 7.12 18.45
C ALA A 232 -12.11 8.12 17.53
N VAL A 233 -13.42 7.92 17.33
CA VAL A 233 -14.27 8.88 16.60
C VAL A 233 -14.25 10.25 17.28
N LYS A 234 -14.36 10.31 18.61
CA LYS A 234 -14.24 11.56 19.37
C LYS A 234 -12.89 12.26 19.18
N ALA A 235 -11.79 11.51 19.27
CA ALA A 235 -10.45 12.03 19.04
C ALA A 235 -10.28 12.58 17.60
N LEU A 236 -10.99 12.02 16.61
CA LEU A 236 -10.97 12.51 15.23
C LEU A 236 -11.63 13.89 15.11
N GLY A 237 -12.82 14.08 15.69
CA GLY A 237 -13.53 15.37 15.63
C GLY A 237 -12.91 16.49 16.49
N GLU A 238 -11.94 16.14 17.33
CA GLU A 238 -11.11 17.09 18.11
C GLU A 238 -9.74 17.34 17.46
N ASP A 239 -9.55 16.87 16.22
CA ASP A 239 -8.32 17.05 15.43
C ASP A 239 -7.07 16.44 16.10
N HIS A 240 -7.23 15.37 16.89
CA HIS A 240 -6.09 14.60 17.42
C HIS A 240 -5.62 13.53 16.43
N ILE A 241 -6.53 13.02 15.60
CA ILE A 241 -6.26 11.95 14.64
C ILE A 241 -6.93 12.29 13.30
N GLU A 242 -6.40 11.73 12.21
CA GLU A 242 -6.87 12.01 10.85
C GLU A 242 -7.69 10.86 10.25
N LYS A 243 -7.36 9.61 10.59
CA LYS A 243 -8.02 8.42 10.05
C LYS A 243 -7.93 7.25 10.99
N ILE A 244 -8.99 6.45 11.04
CA ILE A 244 -9.07 5.24 11.85
C ILE A 244 -8.93 4.01 10.95
N PHE A 245 -8.00 3.11 11.28
CA PHE A 245 -7.94 1.77 10.69
C PHE A 245 -8.43 0.75 11.71
N TYR A 246 -9.61 0.19 11.49
CA TYR A 246 -10.14 -0.92 12.29
C TYR A 246 -9.73 -2.24 11.63
N LEU A 247 -8.84 -2.97 12.29
CA LEU A 247 -8.17 -4.15 11.74
C LEU A 247 -8.63 -5.41 12.47
N THR A 248 -9.05 -6.43 11.72
CA THR A 248 -9.50 -7.70 12.29
C THR A 248 -9.31 -8.88 11.34
N ALA A 249 -8.99 -10.06 11.86
CA ALA A 249 -8.85 -11.27 11.05
C ALA A 249 -10.18 -11.93 10.62
N ARG A 250 -11.33 -11.49 11.15
CA ARG A 250 -12.63 -12.17 10.95
C ARG A 250 -13.68 -11.23 10.37
N ASN A 251 -14.35 -11.68 9.30
CA ASN A 251 -15.46 -10.93 8.70
C ASN A 251 -16.61 -10.64 9.70
N THR A 252 -16.82 -11.50 10.69
CA THR A 252 -17.83 -11.28 11.74
C THR A 252 -17.50 -10.10 12.64
N ALA A 253 -16.22 -9.90 12.96
CA ALA A 253 -15.76 -8.75 13.74
C ALA A 253 -15.79 -7.46 12.91
N ALA A 254 -15.52 -7.55 11.60
CA ALA A 254 -15.71 -6.42 10.68
C ALA A 254 -17.19 -6.00 10.62
N GLY A 255 -18.12 -6.95 10.50
CA GLY A 255 -19.56 -6.68 10.56
C GLY A 255 -20.00 -6.04 11.89
N LEU A 256 -19.42 -6.47 13.02
CA LEU A 256 -19.69 -5.82 14.32
C LEU A 256 -19.22 -4.36 14.36
N ALA A 257 -18.12 -4.03 13.70
CA ALA A 257 -17.65 -2.65 13.57
C ALA A 257 -18.60 -1.83 12.67
N GLU A 258 -19.07 -2.40 11.56
CA GLU A 258 -20.09 -1.78 10.70
C GLU A 258 -21.38 -1.49 11.48
N ASP A 259 -21.91 -2.48 12.19
CA ASP A 259 -23.12 -2.35 13.03
C ASP A 259 -22.94 -1.29 14.12
N THR A 260 -21.74 -1.19 14.69
CA THR A 260 -21.42 -0.21 15.73
C THR A 260 -21.44 1.21 15.16
N LEU A 261 -20.84 1.41 13.98
CA LEU A 261 -20.88 2.71 13.30
C LEU A 261 -22.30 3.06 12.86
N GLU A 262 -23.09 2.09 12.41
CA GLU A 262 -24.48 2.32 12.02
C GLU A 262 -25.35 2.78 13.21
N ARG A 263 -25.13 2.20 14.39
CA ARG A 263 -25.76 2.67 15.63
C ARG A 263 -25.37 4.11 15.97
N LEU A 264 -24.11 4.48 15.76
CA LEU A 264 -23.68 5.86 15.97
C LEU A 264 -24.30 6.80 14.92
N ARG A 265 -24.42 6.38 13.67
CA ARG A 265 -25.12 7.15 12.62
C ARG A 265 -26.60 7.36 12.94
N ALA A 266 -27.27 6.33 13.46
CA ALA A 266 -28.64 6.44 13.96
C ALA A 266 -28.77 7.42 15.15
N ALA A 267 -27.70 7.63 15.91
CA ALA A 267 -27.60 8.64 16.96
C ALA A 267 -27.20 10.04 16.45
N GLY A 268 -27.14 10.26 15.13
CA GLY A 268 -26.86 11.54 14.50
C GLY A 268 -25.41 11.75 14.04
N LEU A 269 -24.54 10.74 14.16
CA LEU A 269 -23.17 10.83 13.64
C LEU A 269 -23.17 10.83 12.10
N ARG A 270 -22.46 11.79 11.49
CA ARG A 270 -22.08 11.73 10.08
C ARG A 270 -20.63 11.29 10.00
N PHE A 271 -20.40 10.08 9.46
CA PHE A 271 -19.07 9.46 9.50
C PHE A 271 -18.90 8.41 8.38
N LYS A 272 -17.95 8.67 7.49
CA LYS A 272 -17.67 7.84 6.32
C LYS A 272 -16.75 6.69 6.71
N ALA A 273 -17.23 5.46 6.57
CA ALA A 273 -16.41 4.29 6.81
C ALA A 273 -16.49 3.34 5.63
N VAL A 274 -15.33 2.91 5.14
CA VAL A 274 -15.20 1.94 4.06
C VAL A 274 -14.79 0.58 4.60
N THR A 275 -15.42 -0.47 4.11
CA THR A 275 -15.03 -1.85 4.43
C THR A 275 -14.32 -2.46 3.23
N LEU A 276 -13.02 -2.74 3.39
CA LEU A 276 -12.23 -3.39 2.37
C LEU A 276 -12.54 -4.88 2.33
N THR A 277 -12.89 -5.36 1.15
CA THR A 277 -13.16 -6.77 0.87
C THR A 277 -12.07 -7.31 -0.05
N ALA A 278 -11.62 -8.55 0.22
CA ALA A 278 -10.64 -9.22 -0.63
C ALA A 278 -11.09 -9.23 -2.10
N LYS A 279 -10.13 -9.05 -3.03
CA LYS A 279 -10.36 -8.96 -4.48
C LYS A 279 -11.23 -10.11 -5.00
N GLU A 280 -10.89 -11.34 -4.64
CA GLU A 280 -11.61 -12.57 -5.03
C GLU A 280 -13.08 -12.59 -4.59
N LYS A 281 -13.42 -11.85 -3.53
CA LYS A 281 -14.78 -11.84 -2.98
C LYS A 281 -15.63 -10.72 -3.55
N ILE A 282 -15.06 -9.56 -3.85
CA ILE A 282 -15.78 -8.37 -4.34
C ILE A 282 -15.80 -8.29 -5.87
N CYS A 283 -14.91 -9.00 -6.57
CA CYS A 283 -14.85 -9.02 -8.02
C CYS A 283 -16.15 -9.55 -8.63
N PHE A 284 -16.63 -8.91 -9.70
CA PHE A 284 -17.79 -9.38 -10.46
C PHE A 284 -17.47 -10.51 -11.45
N LYS A 285 -16.18 -10.83 -11.62
CA LYS A 285 -15.68 -11.84 -12.55
C LYS A 285 -15.18 -13.03 -11.75
N ASP A 286 -15.50 -14.24 -12.21
CA ASP A 286 -15.05 -15.49 -11.59
C ASP A 286 -13.53 -15.65 -11.71
N THR A 287 -12.99 -15.34 -12.88
CA THR A 287 -11.55 -15.21 -13.11
C THR A 287 -11.16 -13.75 -12.87
N CYS A 288 -10.35 -13.50 -11.84
CA CYS A 288 -9.86 -12.17 -11.43
C CYS A 288 -8.81 -11.58 -12.40
N ASP A 289 -9.00 -11.80 -13.71
CA ASP A 289 -8.19 -11.26 -14.79
C ASP A 289 -8.58 -9.80 -15.02
N CYS A 290 -7.72 -8.88 -14.58
CA CYS A 290 -7.97 -7.44 -14.67
C CYS A 290 -7.45 -6.81 -15.96
N ARG A 291 -7.07 -7.60 -16.97
CA ARG A 291 -6.68 -7.05 -18.27
C ARG A 291 -7.83 -6.29 -18.93
N PRO A 292 -7.58 -5.15 -19.60
CA PRO A 292 -8.64 -4.36 -20.24
C PRO A 292 -9.42 -5.15 -21.32
N GLU A 293 -8.77 -6.12 -21.96
CA GLU A 293 -9.39 -7.01 -22.94
C GLU A 293 -10.33 -8.04 -22.31
N SER A 294 -10.04 -8.46 -21.07
CA SER A 294 -10.77 -9.51 -20.34
C SER A 294 -11.83 -8.96 -19.37
N CYS A 295 -11.66 -7.71 -18.91
CA CYS A 295 -12.46 -7.10 -17.86
C CYS A 295 -13.02 -5.73 -18.25
N GLU A 296 -14.33 -5.68 -18.49
CA GLU A 296 -15.04 -4.44 -18.79
C GLU A 296 -15.00 -3.39 -17.67
N PHE A 297 -14.78 -3.83 -16.43
CA PHE A 297 -14.67 -2.96 -15.26
C PHE A 297 -13.26 -2.39 -15.08
N ALA A 298 -12.25 -3.02 -15.68
CA ALA A 298 -10.88 -2.53 -15.73
C ALA A 298 -10.71 -1.52 -16.87
N LYS A 299 -11.32 -1.78 -18.02
CA LYS A 299 -11.23 -0.93 -19.20
C LYS A 299 -11.89 0.44 -19.00
N GLY A 300 -11.12 1.52 -19.04
CA GLY A 300 -11.52 2.91 -18.84
C GLY A 300 -11.96 3.19 -17.39
N HIS A 301 -11.47 2.39 -16.44
CA HIS A 301 -11.81 2.54 -15.03
C HIS A 301 -11.48 3.95 -14.54
N PHE A 302 -10.27 4.45 -14.80
CA PHE A 302 -9.83 5.75 -14.31
C PHE A 302 -10.57 6.91 -14.97
N ASP A 303 -11.13 6.70 -16.17
CA ASP A 303 -11.98 7.70 -16.83
C ASP A 303 -13.32 7.89 -16.11
N ARG A 304 -13.82 6.84 -15.44
CA ARG A 304 -15.17 6.81 -14.83
C ARG A 304 -15.17 6.83 -13.31
N VAL A 305 -14.03 6.54 -12.68
CA VAL A 305 -13.95 6.39 -11.21
C VAL A 305 -14.26 7.70 -10.49
N LYS A 306 -13.93 8.85 -11.08
CA LYS A 306 -14.23 10.15 -10.47
C LYS A 306 -15.74 10.36 -10.30
N ASP A 307 -16.52 10.11 -11.35
CA ASP A 307 -17.98 10.23 -11.30
C ASP A 307 -18.58 9.23 -10.30
N ALA A 308 -17.99 8.03 -10.22
CA ALA A 308 -18.39 7.03 -9.24
C ALA A 308 -18.11 7.47 -7.79
N ILE A 309 -16.95 8.08 -7.53
CA ILE A 309 -16.58 8.62 -6.22
C ILE A 309 -17.53 9.76 -5.84
N GLU A 310 -17.80 10.69 -6.75
CA GLU A 310 -18.68 11.83 -6.48
C GLU A 310 -20.12 11.39 -6.16
N ASP A 311 -20.64 10.38 -6.86
CA ASP A 311 -22.01 9.87 -6.69
C ASP A 311 -22.18 9.06 -5.39
N ILE A 312 -21.20 8.21 -5.03
CA ILE A 312 -21.25 7.46 -3.77
C ILE A 312 -20.95 8.33 -2.55
N PHE A 313 -20.36 9.52 -2.72
CA PHE A 313 -19.93 10.38 -1.62
C PHE A 313 -21.08 10.86 -0.73
N GLU A 314 -22.33 10.79 -1.18
CA GLU A 314 -23.50 11.08 -0.36
C GLU A 314 -23.76 10.00 0.72
N HIS A 315 -23.18 8.81 0.56
CA HIS A 315 -23.29 7.71 1.51
C HIS A 315 -22.19 7.74 2.57
N ASP A 316 -22.56 7.45 3.81
CA ASP A 316 -21.64 7.39 4.95
C ASP A 316 -21.16 5.95 5.23
N ALA A 317 -22.01 4.96 5.00
CA ALA A 317 -21.64 3.56 5.07
C ALA A 317 -21.18 3.09 3.69
N LEU A 318 -19.89 2.88 3.50
CA LEU A 318 -19.31 2.36 2.26
C LEU A 318 -19.02 0.86 2.44
N THR A 319 -20.08 0.10 2.69
CA THR A 319 -20.03 -1.36 2.85
C THR A 319 -19.98 -2.05 1.49
N ARG A 320 -19.61 -3.34 1.48
CA ARG A 320 -19.52 -4.14 0.26
C ARG A 320 -20.76 -4.02 -0.65
N PRO A 321 -22.01 -4.19 -0.17
CA PRO A 321 -23.19 -4.10 -1.04
C PRO A 321 -23.38 -2.72 -1.69
N ILE A 322 -23.03 -1.65 -0.96
CA ILE A 322 -23.14 -0.27 -1.46
C ILE A 322 -22.07 -0.04 -2.54
N ILE A 323 -20.81 -0.42 -2.26
CA ILE A 323 -19.71 -0.34 -3.23
C ILE A 323 -20.07 -1.11 -4.50
N GLU A 324 -20.58 -2.35 -4.39
CA GLU A 324 -20.97 -3.16 -5.54
C GLU A 324 -22.07 -2.49 -6.38
N THR A 325 -23.04 -1.84 -5.74
CA THR A 325 -24.15 -1.14 -6.41
C THR A 325 -23.63 0.03 -7.27
N PHE A 326 -22.81 0.91 -6.69
CA PHE A 326 -22.24 2.06 -7.39
C PHE A 326 -21.18 1.63 -8.42
N ALA A 327 -20.40 0.60 -8.12
CA ALA A 327 -19.43 0.04 -9.07
C ALA A 327 -20.11 -0.51 -10.33
N ARG A 328 -21.28 -1.16 -10.20
CA ARG A 328 -22.10 -1.58 -11.34
C ARG A 328 -22.68 -0.38 -12.10
N LYS A 329 -23.22 0.60 -11.39
CA LYS A 329 -23.81 1.83 -11.98
C LYS A 329 -22.82 2.54 -12.91
N HIS A 330 -21.56 2.69 -12.46
CA HIS A 330 -20.52 3.42 -13.19
C HIS A 330 -19.59 2.52 -14.02
N ARG A 331 -19.83 1.20 -13.99
CA ARG A 331 -19.01 0.18 -14.67
C ARG A 331 -17.52 0.31 -14.30
N VAL A 332 -17.22 0.38 -13.01
CA VAL A 332 -15.86 0.46 -12.46
C VAL A 332 -15.52 -0.80 -11.66
N CYS A 333 -14.23 -1.14 -11.57
CA CYS A 333 -13.78 -2.27 -10.75
C CYS A 333 -14.09 -2.00 -9.27
N PRO A 334 -14.89 -2.85 -8.60
CA PRO A 334 -15.31 -2.59 -7.22
C PRO A 334 -14.15 -2.69 -6.22
N PHE A 335 -13.12 -3.49 -6.52
CA PHE A 335 -11.93 -3.61 -5.67
C PHE A 335 -11.09 -2.33 -5.68
N GLU A 336 -10.67 -1.86 -6.86
CA GLU A 336 -9.90 -0.60 -6.97
C GLU A 336 -10.73 0.59 -6.51
N PHE A 337 -12.03 0.60 -6.81
CA PHE A 337 -12.94 1.63 -6.33
C PHE A 337 -12.99 1.70 -4.79
N ALA A 338 -13.04 0.57 -4.08
CA ALA A 338 -12.96 0.54 -2.63
C ALA A 338 -11.62 1.11 -2.10
N LEU A 339 -10.51 0.86 -2.81
CA LEU A 339 -9.20 1.44 -2.47
C LEU A 339 -9.18 2.95 -2.69
N ASP A 340 -9.80 3.47 -3.75
CA ASP A 340 -9.92 4.92 -3.98
C ASP A 340 -10.80 5.59 -2.91
N LEU A 341 -11.92 4.96 -2.55
CA LEU A 341 -12.81 5.46 -1.50
C LEU A 341 -12.15 5.51 -0.12
N SER A 342 -11.20 4.60 0.16
CA SER A 342 -10.46 4.61 1.42
C SER A 342 -9.70 5.91 1.67
N LEU A 343 -9.26 6.61 0.61
CA LEU A 343 -8.56 7.89 0.73
C LEU A 343 -9.48 8.96 1.34
N TRP A 344 -10.77 8.91 1.00
CA TRP A 344 -11.77 9.91 1.38
C TRP A 344 -12.65 9.50 2.58
N ALA A 345 -12.55 8.25 3.05
CA ALA A 345 -13.26 7.77 4.23
C ALA A 345 -12.58 8.19 5.55
N ASP A 346 -13.35 8.43 6.60
CA ASP A 346 -12.84 8.75 7.94
C ASP A 346 -12.30 7.50 8.67
N ALA A 347 -12.86 6.33 8.34
CA ALA A 347 -12.37 5.03 8.79
C ALA A 347 -12.28 3.99 7.69
N VAL A 348 -11.29 3.10 7.82
CA VAL A 348 -11.08 1.93 6.98
C VAL A 348 -11.20 0.68 7.86
N ILE A 349 -12.14 -0.20 7.52
CA ILE A 349 -12.35 -1.49 8.18
C ILE A 349 -11.77 -2.58 7.27
N GLY A 350 -10.89 -3.43 7.78
CA GLY A 350 -10.27 -4.47 6.95
C GLY A 350 -9.43 -5.49 7.72
N ASP A 351 -8.79 -6.38 6.98
CA ASP A 351 -7.86 -7.39 7.52
C ASP A 351 -6.53 -6.75 7.94
N TYR A 352 -5.82 -7.40 8.88
CA TYR A 352 -4.47 -7.03 9.31
C TYR A 352 -3.51 -6.83 8.12
N ASN A 353 -3.67 -7.62 7.06
CA ASN A 353 -2.80 -7.58 5.88
C ASN A 353 -2.68 -6.18 5.25
N TYR A 354 -3.74 -5.37 5.31
CA TYR A 354 -3.74 -4.02 4.71
C TYR A 354 -2.79 -3.04 5.40
N VAL A 355 -2.31 -3.37 6.60
CA VAL A 355 -1.36 -2.57 7.37
C VAL A 355 -0.05 -3.31 7.59
N PHE A 356 -0.14 -4.58 8.03
CA PHE A 356 1.02 -5.34 8.52
C PHE A 356 1.72 -6.19 7.46
N ASP A 357 1.03 -6.63 6.40
CA ASP A 357 1.64 -7.48 5.36
C ASP A 357 2.40 -6.60 4.35
N PRO A 358 3.74 -6.73 4.20
CA PRO A 358 4.52 -5.93 3.25
C PRO A 358 4.05 -6.04 1.79
N LYS A 359 3.37 -7.13 1.41
CA LYS A 359 2.86 -7.37 0.06
C LYS A 359 1.54 -6.64 -0.19
N VAL A 360 0.64 -6.67 0.79
CA VAL A 360 -0.76 -6.24 0.68
C VAL A 360 -1.01 -4.86 1.30
N CYS A 361 -0.04 -4.35 2.07
CA CYS A 361 -0.09 -3.06 2.74
C CYS A 361 -0.56 -1.95 1.79
N LEU A 362 -1.45 -1.08 2.27
CA LEU A 362 -2.03 0.02 1.50
C LEU A 362 -0.97 1.11 1.25
N LYS A 363 -0.16 0.93 0.21
CA LYS A 363 0.92 1.86 -0.18
C LYS A 363 0.45 3.31 -0.30
N ARG A 364 -0.81 3.52 -0.68
CA ARG A 364 -1.44 4.85 -0.80
C ARG A 364 -1.48 5.64 0.53
N PHE A 365 -1.40 4.97 1.69
CA PHE A 365 -1.30 5.62 3.01
C PHE A 365 0.10 5.61 3.59
N PHE A 366 0.89 4.58 3.30
CA PHE A 366 2.08 4.24 4.08
C PHE A 366 3.42 4.45 3.36
N SER A 367 3.43 4.93 2.10
CA SER A 367 4.67 5.02 1.30
C SER A 367 5.40 6.37 1.34
N GLU A 368 4.74 7.50 1.63
CA GLU A 368 5.36 8.83 1.47
C GLU A 368 5.13 9.79 2.65
N VAL A 369 3.99 9.72 3.34
CA VAL A 369 3.64 10.63 4.45
C VAL A 369 3.02 9.83 5.59
N THR A 370 3.60 9.89 6.78
CA THR A 370 2.96 9.37 8.00
C THR A 370 1.84 10.33 8.41
N GLY A 371 0.61 10.01 7.99
CA GLY A 371 -0.58 10.70 8.47
C GLY A 371 -0.82 10.43 9.95
N ARG A 372 -1.75 11.17 10.58
CA ARG A 372 -2.10 10.97 11.99
C ARG A 372 -3.07 9.79 12.14
N TYR A 373 -2.63 8.61 11.71
CA TYR A 373 -3.44 7.40 11.67
C TYR A 373 -3.50 6.71 13.03
N VAL A 374 -4.60 6.04 13.30
CA VAL A 374 -4.77 5.17 14.48
C VAL A 374 -5.10 3.76 14.03
N PHE A 375 -4.42 2.79 14.63
CA PHE A 375 -4.70 1.37 14.42
C PHE A 375 -5.51 0.82 15.58
N LEU A 376 -6.73 0.36 15.31
CA LEU A 376 -7.57 -0.36 16.26
C LEU A 376 -7.51 -1.85 15.88
N VAL A 377 -6.70 -2.62 16.58
CA VAL A 377 -6.47 -4.05 16.28
C VAL A 377 -7.36 -4.90 17.18
N ASP A 378 -8.49 -5.33 16.63
CA ASP A 378 -9.41 -6.26 17.29
C ASP A 378 -8.91 -7.69 17.19
N GLU A 379 -9.25 -8.51 18.19
CA GLU A 379 -8.79 -9.89 18.33
C GLU A 379 -7.27 -10.05 18.11
N ALA A 380 -6.51 -9.08 18.63
CA ALA A 380 -5.05 -8.94 18.48
C ALA A 380 -4.23 -10.20 18.82
N HIS A 381 -4.80 -11.14 19.58
CA HIS A 381 -4.16 -12.43 19.83
C HIS A 381 -3.85 -13.20 18.53
N ASN A 382 -4.66 -13.01 17.47
CA ASN A 382 -4.45 -13.64 16.18
C ASN A 382 -3.32 -12.98 15.38
N LEU A 383 -2.93 -11.74 15.70
CA LEU A 383 -1.94 -11.01 14.92
C LEU A 383 -0.57 -11.68 14.98
N VAL A 384 -0.20 -12.30 16.10
CA VAL A 384 1.11 -12.95 16.25
C VAL A 384 1.33 -14.05 15.21
N ASP A 385 0.42 -15.03 15.15
CA ASP A 385 0.56 -16.15 14.22
C ASP A 385 0.36 -15.70 12.76
N ARG A 386 -0.52 -14.72 12.54
CA ARG A 386 -0.70 -14.11 11.23
C ARG A 386 0.57 -13.39 10.76
N ALA A 387 1.21 -12.62 11.62
CA ALA A 387 2.45 -11.90 11.33
C ALA A 387 3.59 -12.87 11.01
N ARG A 388 3.73 -13.96 11.78
CA ARG A 388 4.71 -15.02 11.48
C ARG A 388 4.51 -15.56 10.06
N GLU A 389 3.28 -15.81 9.63
CA GLU A 389 3.00 -16.25 8.25
C GLU A 389 3.22 -15.14 7.21
N MET A 390 2.81 -13.90 7.46
CA MET A 390 3.03 -12.75 6.54
C MET A 390 4.51 -12.51 6.23
N PHE A 391 5.37 -12.69 7.24
CA PHE A 391 6.82 -12.49 7.11
C PHE A 391 7.58 -13.76 6.73
N SER A 392 6.92 -14.92 6.71
CA SER A 392 7.52 -16.17 6.23
C SER A 392 7.43 -16.30 4.72
N ALA A 393 8.28 -17.15 4.15
CA ALA A 393 8.19 -17.56 2.75
C ALA A 393 8.40 -19.07 2.63
N GLU A 394 7.64 -19.72 1.75
CA GLU A 394 7.78 -21.13 1.46
C GLU A 394 7.90 -21.41 -0.03
N LEU A 395 8.67 -22.44 -0.36
CA LEU A 395 8.82 -22.98 -1.70
C LEU A 395 8.61 -24.49 -1.67
N THR A 396 7.92 -24.98 -2.69
CA THR A 396 7.63 -26.40 -2.88
C THR A 396 8.14 -26.83 -4.25
N ARG A 397 8.95 -27.90 -4.30
CA ARG A 397 9.63 -28.33 -5.52
C ARG A 397 8.66 -28.69 -6.64
N GLN A 398 7.50 -29.27 -6.33
CA GLN A 398 6.49 -29.70 -7.28
C GLN A 398 6.00 -28.55 -8.18
N VAL A 399 5.82 -27.35 -7.62
CA VAL A 399 5.34 -26.18 -8.38
C VAL A 399 6.33 -25.79 -9.49
N PHE A 400 7.63 -25.81 -9.20
CA PHE A 400 8.68 -25.56 -10.19
C PHE A 400 8.75 -26.66 -11.26
N HIS A 401 8.51 -27.91 -10.87
CA HIS A 401 8.51 -29.05 -11.79
C HIS A 401 7.33 -29.00 -12.77
N ASP A 402 6.14 -28.70 -12.26
CA ASP A 402 4.90 -28.70 -13.04
C ASP A 402 4.90 -27.55 -14.04
N LEU A 403 5.29 -26.34 -13.61
CA LEU A 403 5.43 -25.21 -14.53
C LEU A 403 6.47 -25.50 -15.61
N ARG A 404 7.62 -26.08 -15.25
CA ARG A 404 8.65 -26.46 -16.23
C ARG A 404 8.11 -27.40 -17.29
N THR A 405 7.27 -28.35 -16.89
CA THR A 405 6.69 -29.34 -17.81
C THR A 405 5.73 -28.66 -18.79
N LYS A 406 4.90 -27.73 -18.32
CA LYS A 406 3.97 -26.95 -19.14
C LYS A 406 4.69 -26.05 -20.16
N ILE A 407 5.74 -25.35 -19.74
CA ILE A 407 6.37 -24.30 -20.58
C ILE A 407 7.53 -24.79 -21.45
N LYS A 408 7.96 -26.06 -21.31
CA LYS A 408 9.19 -26.59 -21.91
C LYS A 408 9.32 -26.33 -23.41
N LEU A 409 8.21 -26.44 -24.15
CA LEU A 409 8.16 -26.26 -25.59
C LEU A 409 8.00 -24.79 -26.01
N HIS A 410 7.28 -23.99 -25.21
CA HIS A 410 6.93 -22.62 -25.55
C HIS A 410 8.01 -21.61 -25.14
N GLN A 411 8.63 -21.80 -23.97
CA GLN A 411 9.61 -20.87 -23.39
C GLN A 411 10.86 -21.62 -22.91
N PRO A 412 11.77 -22.01 -23.82
CA PRO A 412 12.94 -22.82 -23.47
C PRO A 412 13.89 -22.12 -22.49
N LYS A 413 13.96 -20.78 -22.53
CA LYS A 413 14.77 -19.98 -21.59
C LYS A 413 14.26 -20.10 -20.15
N ILE A 414 12.95 -19.93 -19.92
CA ILE A 414 12.34 -20.07 -18.58
C ILE A 414 12.43 -21.54 -18.13
N ALA A 415 12.16 -22.50 -19.02
CA ALA A 415 12.27 -23.93 -18.72
C ALA A 415 13.69 -24.36 -18.31
N ALA A 416 14.72 -23.74 -18.89
CA ALA A 416 16.11 -23.96 -18.50
C ALA A 416 16.41 -23.42 -17.09
N ALA A 417 15.91 -22.23 -16.74
CA ALA A 417 16.04 -21.67 -15.39
C ALA A 417 15.35 -22.56 -14.34
N LEU A 418 14.11 -22.98 -14.59
CA LEU A 418 13.40 -23.95 -13.74
C LEU A 418 14.12 -25.30 -13.66
N GLY A 419 14.81 -25.70 -14.72
CA GLY A 419 15.65 -26.90 -14.75
C GLY A 419 16.83 -26.81 -13.78
N LYS A 420 17.48 -25.65 -13.67
CA LYS A 420 18.56 -25.40 -12.70
C LYS A 420 18.02 -25.46 -11.26
N ILE A 421 16.87 -24.84 -10.99
CA ILE A 421 16.21 -24.91 -9.69
C ILE A 421 15.94 -26.37 -9.30
N ASN A 422 15.37 -27.17 -10.21
CA ASN A 422 15.09 -28.59 -9.95
C ASN A 422 16.34 -29.42 -9.63
N ARG A 423 17.50 -29.09 -10.24
CA ARG A 423 18.78 -29.73 -9.89
C ARG A 423 19.24 -29.35 -8.49
N ALA A 424 19.19 -28.07 -8.14
CA ALA A 424 19.53 -27.58 -6.81
C ALA A 424 18.64 -28.22 -5.72
N TRP A 425 17.34 -28.41 -5.98
CA TRP A 425 16.46 -29.19 -5.10
C TRP A 425 16.91 -30.64 -4.91
N GLY A 426 17.39 -31.29 -5.98
CA GLY A 426 17.89 -32.66 -5.91
C GLY A 426 19.18 -32.79 -5.08
N GLU A 427 20.07 -31.80 -5.18
CA GLU A 427 21.27 -31.70 -4.35
C GLU A 427 20.90 -31.45 -2.88
N MET A 428 19.96 -30.54 -2.62
CA MET A 428 19.45 -30.27 -1.28
C MET A 428 18.82 -31.52 -0.65
N LYS A 429 18.03 -32.29 -1.41
CA LYS A 429 17.43 -33.54 -0.93
C LYS A 429 18.48 -34.52 -0.40
N LYS A 430 19.61 -34.67 -1.11
CA LYS A 430 20.71 -35.56 -0.71
C LYS A 430 21.40 -35.06 0.55
N LEU A 431 21.62 -33.75 0.67
CA LEU A 431 22.23 -33.14 1.85
C LEU A 431 21.39 -33.33 3.13
N CYS A 432 20.06 -33.30 2.99
CA CYS A 432 19.15 -33.43 4.12
C CYS A 432 18.70 -34.88 4.41
N GLU A 433 19.12 -35.85 3.61
CA GLU A 433 18.61 -37.24 3.65
C GLU A 433 18.84 -37.93 5.00
N SER A 434 20.02 -37.74 5.60
CA SER A 434 20.33 -38.25 6.94
C SER A 434 19.45 -37.62 8.03
N SER A 435 19.28 -36.29 8.00
CA SER A 435 18.44 -35.58 8.98
C SER A 435 16.96 -35.91 8.84
N PHE A 436 16.47 -36.17 7.63
CA PHE A 436 15.10 -36.63 7.42
C PHE A 436 14.84 -38.00 8.04
N GLN A 437 15.81 -38.92 7.97
CA GLN A 437 15.69 -40.25 8.58
C GLN A 437 15.69 -40.18 10.11
N GLU A 438 16.44 -39.25 10.71
CA GLU A 438 16.52 -39.12 12.17
C GLU A 438 15.37 -38.32 12.79
N ARG A 439 15.03 -37.16 12.22
CA ARG A 439 14.13 -36.17 12.84
C ARG A 439 12.88 -35.88 12.01
N GLY A 440 12.80 -36.38 10.78
CA GLY A 440 11.72 -36.05 9.83
C GLY A 440 11.87 -34.67 9.17
N PHE A 441 12.81 -33.84 9.59
CA PHE A 441 13.05 -32.51 9.05
C PHE A 441 14.51 -32.08 9.21
N PHE A 442 14.92 -31.07 8.45
CA PHE A 442 16.23 -30.43 8.53
C PHE A 442 16.04 -28.95 8.90
N VAL A 443 16.81 -28.43 9.88
CA VAL A 443 16.74 -27.04 10.34
C VAL A 443 18.12 -26.41 10.32
N GLN A 444 18.20 -25.17 9.84
CA GLN A 444 19.40 -24.33 9.89
C GLN A 444 19.07 -22.88 10.23
N LYS A 445 20.07 -22.13 10.71
CA LYS A 445 19.95 -20.71 11.10
C LYS A 445 20.34 -19.72 9.99
N GLU A 446 20.56 -20.21 8.78
CA GLU A 446 20.88 -19.38 7.61
C GLU A 446 19.87 -19.65 6.49
N PRO A 447 19.61 -18.69 5.59
CA PRO A 447 18.80 -18.96 4.40
C PRO A 447 19.47 -20.00 3.49
N CYS A 448 18.67 -20.68 2.67
CA CYS A 448 19.19 -21.71 1.75
C CYS A 448 19.96 -21.08 0.57
N LYS A 449 21.28 -20.93 0.74
CA LYS A 449 22.18 -20.36 -0.28
C LYS A 449 22.21 -21.14 -1.60
N LEU A 450 21.89 -22.44 -1.58
CA LEU A 450 21.97 -23.32 -2.75
C LEU A 450 20.94 -22.96 -3.84
N LEU A 451 19.73 -22.61 -3.44
CA LEU A 451 18.62 -22.31 -4.35
C LEU A 451 18.66 -20.86 -4.86
N MET A 452 19.21 -19.94 -4.07
CA MET A 452 19.15 -18.49 -4.32
C MET A 452 19.64 -18.05 -5.71
N PRO A 453 20.80 -18.49 -6.23
CA PRO A 453 21.25 -18.09 -7.56
C PRO A 453 20.30 -18.52 -8.68
N SER A 454 19.72 -19.72 -8.54
CA SER A 454 18.80 -20.27 -9.54
C SER A 454 17.43 -19.60 -9.47
N ILE A 455 16.96 -19.25 -8.27
CA ILE A 455 15.72 -18.49 -8.05
C ILE A 455 15.84 -17.08 -8.66
N ARG A 456 16.92 -16.35 -8.36
CA ARG A 456 17.16 -15.02 -8.94
C ARG A 456 17.22 -15.05 -10.46
N GLN A 457 17.86 -16.07 -11.03
CA GLN A 457 17.87 -16.27 -12.48
C GLN A 457 16.48 -16.54 -13.06
N PHE A 458 15.65 -17.32 -12.36
CA PHE A 458 14.27 -17.56 -12.78
C PHE A 458 13.43 -16.27 -12.74
N ILE A 459 13.49 -15.52 -11.64
CA ILE A 459 12.82 -14.23 -11.47
C ILE A 459 13.14 -13.33 -12.66
N LYS A 460 14.42 -13.16 -12.99
CA LYS A 460 14.88 -12.35 -14.13
C LYS A 460 14.24 -12.76 -15.46
N VAL A 461 14.31 -14.05 -15.81
CA VAL A 461 13.80 -14.53 -17.11
C VAL A 461 12.27 -14.54 -17.16
N ALA A 462 11.61 -14.81 -16.03
CA ALA A 462 10.16 -14.77 -15.91
C ALA A 462 9.64 -13.33 -16.04
N GLU A 463 10.26 -12.38 -15.36
CA GLU A 463 9.96 -10.95 -15.43
C GLU A 463 10.06 -10.40 -16.86
N ALA A 464 11.17 -10.68 -17.57
CA ALA A 464 11.35 -10.27 -18.96
C ALA A 464 10.27 -10.79 -19.92
N TRP A 465 9.59 -11.89 -19.56
CA TRP A 465 8.44 -12.41 -20.31
C TRP A 465 7.12 -11.80 -19.82
N LEU A 466 6.90 -11.72 -18.50
CA LEU A 466 5.69 -11.17 -17.90
C LEU A 466 5.46 -9.69 -18.25
N VAL A 467 6.54 -8.90 -18.40
CA VAL A 467 6.47 -7.50 -18.85
C VAL A 467 5.88 -7.37 -20.25
N LYS A 468 6.07 -8.36 -21.13
CA LYS A 468 5.50 -8.35 -22.50
C LYS A 468 3.97 -8.48 -22.49
N ASN A 469 3.40 -8.97 -21.39
CA ASN A 469 1.97 -9.16 -21.20
C ASN A 469 1.28 -9.97 -22.32
N GLU A 470 2.00 -10.92 -22.92
CA GLU A 470 1.48 -11.78 -23.99
C GLU A 470 0.52 -12.84 -23.41
N PRO A 471 -0.63 -13.10 -24.06
CA PRO A 471 -1.55 -14.13 -23.60
C PRO A 471 -0.93 -15.53 -23.75
N ALA A 472 -0.89 -16.29 -22.66
CA ALA A 472 -0.46 -17.70 -22.68
C ALA A 472 -1.17 -18.52 -21.60
N ASP A 473 -1.42 -19.80 -21.90
CA ASP A 473 -2.11 -20.75 -21.01
C ASP A 473 -1.36 -21.01 -19.68
N PHE A 474 -0.06 -20.68 -19.63
CA PHE A 474 0.78 -20.80 -18.44
C PHE A 474 1.00 -19.47 -17.71
N GLY A 475 0.41 -18.37 -18.19
CA GLY A 475 0.68 -17.01 -17.69
C GLY A 475 0.36 -16.85 -16.21
N GLU A 476 -0.80 -17.35 -15.76
CA GLU A 476 -1.22 -17.29 -14.35
C GLU A 476 -0.31 -18.13 -13.44
N ASP A 477 0.01 -19.38 -13.84
CA ASP A 477 0.91 -20.25 -13.10
C ASP A 477 2.33 -19.64 -12.97
N LEU A 478 2.82 -19.03 -14.07
CA LEU A 478 4.12 -18.35 -14.08
C LEU A 478 4.12 -17.12 -13.19
N LEU A 479 3.04 -16.32 -13.23
CA LEU A 479 2.89 -15.13 -12.40
C LEU A 479 2.83 -15.49 -10.90
N ALA A 480 2.05 -16.53 -10.55
CA ALA A 480 1.98 -17.03 -9.18
C ALA A 480 3.33 -17.52 -8.66
N LEU A 481 4.05 -18.33 -9.46
CA LEU A 481 5.39 -18.82 -9.08
C LEU A 481 6.42 -17.69 -9.04
N TYR A 482 6.30 -16.69 -9.92
CA TYR A 482 7.15 -15.50 -9.90
C TYR A 482 6.99 -14.73 -8.59
N PHE A 483 5.75 -14.45 -8.15
CA PHE A 483 5.52 -13.78 -6.87
C PHE A 483 6.01 -14.61 -5.68
N GLN A 484 5.79 -15.93 -5.70
CA GLN A 484 6.32 -16.82 -4.67
C GLN A 484 7.87 -16.78 -4.60
N ALA A 485 8.53 -16.74 -5.76
CA ALA A 485 9.99 -16.64 -5.86
C ALA A 485 10.50 -15.28 -5.35
N LEU A 486 9.84 -14.17 -5.71
CA LEU A 486 10.16 -12.84 -5.18
C LEU A 486 10.02 -12.79 -3.66
N ASP A 487 8.93 -13.33 -3.13
CA ASP A 487 8.68 -13.36 -1.69
C ASP A 487 9.77 -14.12 -0.95
N TYR A 488 10.21 -15.25 -1.51
CA TYR A 488 11.33 -16.01 -0.98
C TYR A 488 12.63 -15.20 -0.97
N VAL A 489 12.95 -14.50 -2.07
CA VAL A 489 14.16 -13.65 -2.14
C VAL A 489 14.07 -12.51 -1.13
N ARG A 490 12.94 -11.81 -1.04
CA ARG A 490 12.72 -10.71 -0.09
C ARG A 490 12.94 -11.18 1.35
N VAL A 491 12.27 -12.26 1.76
CA VAL A 491 12.41 -12.80 3.13
C VAL A 491 13.84 -13.30 3.37
N SER A 492 14.50 -13.88 2.37
CA SER A 492 15.92 -14.26 2.48
C SER A 492 16.86 -13.07 2.66
N GLU A 493 16.51 -11.89 2.16
CA GLU A 493 17.32 -10.66 2.25
C GLU A 493 17.11 -9.93 3.58
N THR A 494 15.91 -10.00 4.16
CA THR A 494 15.61 -9.51 5.51
C THR A 494 15.86 -10.55 6.60
N TYR A 495 16.46 -11.70 6.25
CA TYR A 495 16.67 -12.82 7.16
C TYR A 495 17.69 -12.47 8.25
N ASP A 496 17.30 -12.60 9.51
CA ASP A 496 18.15 -12.35 10.68
C ASP A 496 18.05 -13.47 11.73
N SER A 497 18.47 -13.19 12.98
CA SER A 497 18.41 -14.15 14.09
C SER A 497 16.99 -14.57 14.50
N HIS A 498 15.96 -13.85 14.05
CA HIS A 498 14.55 -14.12 14.34
C HIS A 498 13.92 -15.10 13.34
N PHE A 499 14.69 -15.60 12.38
CA PHE A 499 14.22 -16.58 11.40
C PHE A 499 14.89 -17.95 11.58
N ALA A 500 14.15 -19.00 11.26
CA ALA A 500 14.67 -20.35 11.07
C ALA A 500 14.33 -20.87 9.68
N THR A 501 15.30 -21.52 9.05
CA THR A 501 15.06 -22.21 7.78
C THR A 501 14.84 -23.68 8.09
N TYR A 502 13.73 -24.22 7.65
CA TYR A 502 13.48 -25.65 7.76
C TYR A 502 13.05 -26.27 6.44
N ILE A 503 13.46 -27.52 6.25
CA ILE A 503 13.15 -28.33 5.09
C ILE A 503 12.52 -29.61 5.61
N GLU A 504 11.40 -30.01 5.03
CA GLU A 504 10.70 -31.22 5.42
C GLU A 504 10.11 -31.95 4.20
N PRO A 505 9.95 -33.28 4.30
CA PRO A 505 9.13 -34.02 3.36
C PRO A 505 7.67 -33.56 3.42
N HIS A 506 7.10 -33.25 2.25
CA HIS A 506 5.68 -32.94 2.10
C HIS A 506 5.07 -33.96 1.13
N GLY A 507 4.61 -35.09 1.69
CA GLY A 507 4.18 -36.24 0.89
C GLY A 507 5.34 -36.85 0.08
N LYS A 508 5.23 -36.86 -1.25
CA LYS A 508 6.32 -37.30 -2.16
C LYS A 508 7.31 -36.18 -2.50
N ASP A 509 7.09 -34.97 -1.99
CA ASP A 509 7.84 -33.78 -2.35
C ASP A 509 8.64 -33.19 -1.16
N LEU A 510 9.32 -32.07 -1.39
CA LEU A 510 10.04 -31.30 -0.38
C LEU A 510 9.48 -29.89 -0.28
N ARG A 511 9.27 -29.47 0.97
CA ARG A 511 8.93 -28.09 1.32
C ARG A 511 10.11 -27.43 2.02
N LEU A 512 10.45 -26.23 1.57
CA LEU A 512 11.45 -25.35 2.17
C LEU A 512 10.72 -24.12 2.70
N LYS A 513 10.83 -23.83 4.00
CA LYS A 513 10.24 -22.64 4.61
C LYS A 513 11.31 -21.80 5.30
N LEU A 514 11.33 -20.51 4.99
CA LEU A 514 11.97 -19.46 5.79
C LEU A 514 10.91 -18.99 6.78
N PHE A 515 11.01 -19.44 8.03
CA PHE A 515 9.99 -19.22 9.05
C PHE A 515 10.40 -18.09 10.00
N CYS A 516 9.56 -17.07 10.08
CA CYS A 516 9.68 -15.99 11.05
C CYS A 516 9.28 -16.54 12.44
N LEU A 517 10.23 -16.67 13.35
CA LEU A 517 9.98 -17.09 14.73
C LEU A 517 9.43 -15.94 15.56
N ASP A 518 10.04 -14.76 15.40
CA ASP A 518 9.73 -13.54 16.15
C ASP A 518 9.46 -12.37 15.19
N PRO A 519 8.19 -11.96 15.01
CA PRO A 519 7.81 -10.89 14.11
C PRO A 519 7.92 -9.48 14.74
N SER A 520 8.39 -9.34 15.98
CA SER A 520 8.35 -8.08 16.76
C SER A 520 8.94 -6.87 16.03
N ASN A 521 10.16 -6.98 15.51
CA ASN A 521 10.81 -5.87 14.81
C ASN A 521 10.02 -5.42 13.57
N LEU A 522 9.52 -6.38 12.78
CA LEU A 522 8.77 -6.10 11.56
C LEU A 522 7.38 -5.52 11.85
N LEU A 523 6.75 -5.94 12.95
CA LEU A 523 5.51 -5.34 13.43
C LEU A 523 5.75 -3.92 13.94
N CYS A 524 6.84 -3.68 14.66
CA CYS A 524 7.22 -2.35 15.14
C CYS A 524 7.35 -1.36 13.97
N GLU A 525 8.07 -1.73 12.90
CA GLU A 525 8.17 -0.91 11.68
C GLU A 525 6.83 -0.59 11.02
N ALA A 526 5.84 -1.49 11.13
CA ALA A 526 4.49 -1.24 10.63
C ALA A 526 3.70 -0.32 11.57
N ILE A 527 3.84 -0.48 12.89
CA ILE A 527 3.15 0.31 13.92
C ILE A 527 3.65 1.76 13.94
N GLU A 528 4.94 1.99 13.71
CA GLU A 528 5.56 3.33 13.61
C GLU A 528 4.96 4.21 12.50
N ARG A 529 4.21 3.60 11.56
CA ARG A 529 3.46 4.31 10.52
C ARG A 529 2.15 4.93 11.04
N SER A 530 1.80 4.67 12.29
CA SER A 530 0.63 5.23 12.99
C SER A 530 1.06 6.11 14.16
N ARG A 531 0.17 7.01 14.55
CA ARG A 531 0.34 7.86 15.74
C ARG A 531 0.06 7.09 17.03
N SER A 532 -0.81 6.08 16.96
CA SER A 532 -1.17 5.24 18.10
C SER A 532 -1.77 3.92 17.62
N ALA A 533 -1.46 2.84 18.33
CA ALA A 533 -2.02 1.51 18.10
C ALA A 533 -2.68 0.97 19.37
N ILE A 534 -3.93 0.52 19.24
CA ILE A 534 -4.75 -0.02 20.32
C ILE A 534 -5.01 -1.49 20.01
N PHE A 535 -4.37 -2.38 20.77
CA PHE A 535 -4.54 -3.83 20.68
C PHE A 535 -5.53 -4.30 21.72
N PHE A 536 -6.62 -4.93 21.30
CA PHE A 536 -7.64 -5.41 22.22
C PHE A 536 -8.13 -6.81 21.86
N SER A 537 -8.25 -7.65 22.88
CA SER A 537 -8.67 -9.04 22.73
C SER A 537 -9.10 -9.63 24.08
N ALA A 538 -9.91 -10.69 24.04
CA ALA A 538 -10.30 -11.38 25.27
C ALA A 538 -9.17 -12.24 25.86
N THR A 539 -8.25 -12.68 25.01
CA THR A 539 -7.25 -13.72 25.31
C THR A 539 -5.81 -13.20 25.20
N LEU A 540 -5.55 -11.95 25.59
CA LEU A 540 -4.19 -11.40 25.71
C LEU A 540 -3.51 -11.86 27.00
N THR A 541 -3.29 -13.17 27.13
CA THR A 541 -2.67 -13.76 28.32
C THR A 541 -1.56 -14.74 27.92
N PRO A 542 -0.33 -14.61 28.46
CA PRO A 542 0.17 -13.53 29.32
C PRO A 542 0.32 -12.19 28.58
N LEU A 543 -0.02 -11.07 29.22
CA LEU A 543 0.03 -9.74 28.58
C LEU A 543 1.46 -9.36 28.17
N ASP A 544 2.46 -9.69 29.00
CA ASP A 544 3.87 -9.38 28.73
C ASP A 544 4.38 -10.09 27.47
N TYR A 545 3.90 -11.31 27.17
CA TYR A 545 4.25 -12.01 25.93
C TYR A 545 3.75 -11.22 24.71
N PHE A 546 2.49 -10.80 24.72
CA PHE A 546 1.93 -10.02 23.61
C PHE A 546 2.59 -8.65 23.48
N LYS A 547 2.89 -7.97 24.58
CA LYS A 547 3.58 -6.67 24.56
C LYS A 547 5.01 -6.74 24.03
N ASN A 548 5.69 -7.88 24.19
CA ASN A 548 7.04 -8.06 23.68
C ASN A 548 7.05 -8.41 22.19
N ILE A 549 5.98 -9.04 21.68
CA ILE A 549 5.91 -9.52 20.29
C ILE A 549 5.14 -8.57 19.36
N LEU A 550 4.09 -7.91 19.87
CA LEU A 550 3.29 -6.91 19.16
C LEU A 550 3.74 -5.52 19.58
#